data_AF-A0A1X1EQF5-F1
#
_entry.id   AF-A0A1X1EQF5-F1
#
_cell.length_a   1.000
_cell.length_b   1.000
_cell.length_c   1.000
_cell.angle_alpha   90.00
_cell.angle_beta   90.00
_cell.angle_gamma   90.00
#
_symmetry.space_group_name_H-M   'P 1'
#
loop_
_entity.id
_entity.type
_entity.pdbx_description
1 polymer ?
#
loop_
_entity_poly.entity_id
_entity_poly.type
_entity_poly.pdbx_seq_one_letter_code
_entity_poly.pdbx_strand_id
1 'polypeptide(L)'
;MQDNKNKTIWRRVGIIAVLLPVCFFFPFMLLVIGWLIWTIYEDLMAQSVISVPPGPTWRDVKAGDEDWLSKFCAGCESPAEEQFLRAMVTAFNLTPDNGKLISPTLTLEMQVSVGNYRFDFVANGRQVIEIDGAAWHSSPEQKERDRIRDAFSVGEGYRVLRIPAKVVFNTPDQAISQVKAAMVEMPRYTRPARPQSAAPRKSLSQHLSAIADGVSALDRFVDIASTKQKALADFKSAISTEQMLLEALVSETERDIRRDAMPPLARKNYENLMAKLEAQNDGPVKASREEIYRWKAITKPSPNEDLEIQGQIERVYQDEMAQRNQRMMLLKQRCANNPDFARRFRLKVAEINFPEADVIFGV
;
A
#
# COMPACT_ATOMS: atom_id res chain seq x y z
N MET A 1 -17.58 10.85 38.44
CA MET A 1 -17.34 11.19 37.02
C MET A 1 -18.57 11.00 36.13
N GLN A 2 -19.32 9.90 36.29
CA GLN A 2 -20.48 9.58 35.44
C GLN A 2 -21.63 10.62 35.52
N ASP A 3 -21.88 11.17 36.71
CA ASP A 3 -22.96 12.15 36.93
C ASP A 3 -22.75 13.49 36.19
N ASN A 4 -21.51 14.00 36.13
CA ASN A 4 -21.17 15.20 35.36
C ASN A 4 -21.27 14.97 33.84
N LYS A 5 -20.98 13.76 33.37
CA LYS A 5 -21.08 13.39 31.95
C LYS A 5 -22.55 13.34 31.51
N ASN A 6 -23.42 12.77 32.35
CA ASN A 6 -24.88 12.77 32.11
C ASN A 6 -25.44 14.19 32.05
N LYS A 7 -25.06 15.08 32.98
CA LYS A 7 -25.48 16.50 32.95
C LYS A 7 -25.04 17.22 31.67
N THR A 8 -23.85 16.88 31.15
CA THR A 8 -23.30 17.45 29.91
C THR A 8 -24.08 17.00 28.68
N ILE A 9 -24.46 15.71 28.62
CA ILE A 9 -25.29 15.16 27.54
C ILE A 9 -26.67 15.82 27.52
N TRP A 10 -27.34 15.93 28.67
CA TRP A 10 -28.66 16.57 28.77
C TRP A 10 -28.64 18.06 28.41
N ARG A 11 -27.55 18.77 28.72
CA ARG A 11 -27.36 20.17 28.30
C ARG A 11 -27.28 20.30 26.78
N ARG A 12 -26.57 19.39 26.09
CA ARG A 12 -26.46 19.40 24.62
C ARG A 12 -27.78 19.03 23.95
N VAL A 13 -28.53 18.07 24.50
CA VAL A 13 -29.89 17.75 24.06
C VAL A 13 -30.82 18.96 24.18
N GLY A 14 -30.75 19.70 25.30
CA GLY A 14 -31.50 20.94 25.48
C GLY A 14 -31.15 22.01 24.44
N ILE A 15 -29.86 22.17 24.12
CA ILE A 15 -29.40 23.10 23.07
C ILE A 15 -29.95 22.70 21.70
N ILE A 16 -29.94 21.41 21.35
CA ILE A 16 -30.49 20.91 20.07
C ILE A 16 -31.99 21.25 19.97
N ALA A 17 -32.76 21.04 21.03
CA ALA A 17 -34.21 21.31 21.05
C ALA A 17 -34.53 22.81 20.80
N VAL A 18 -33.67 23.73 21.29
CA VAL A 18 -33.82 25.17 21.09
C VAL A 18 -33.39 25.61 19.67
N LEU A 19 -32.36 24.98 19.10
CA LEU A 19 -31.83 25.34 17.78
C LEU A 19 -32.66 24.78 16.61
N LEU A 20 -33.38 23.68 16.84
CA LEU A 20 -34.23 23.02 15.83
C LEU A 20 -35.26 23.96 15.15
N PRO A 21 -36.01 24.82 15.88
CA PRO A 21 -36.92 25.78 15.25
C PRO A 21 -36.18 26.94 14.55
N VAL A 22 -34.95 27.28 14.96
CA VAL A 22 -34.12 28.33 14.33
C VAL A 22 -33.64 27.89 12.93
N CYS A 23 -33.50 26.59 12.70
CA CYS A 23 -33.13 26.02 11.41
C CYS A 23 -34.14 26.32 10.29
N PHE A 24 -35.38 26.68 10.62
CA PHE A 24 -36.38 27.07 9.61
C PHE A 24 -36.03 28.40 8.92
N PHE A 25 -35.32 29.29 9.63
CA PHE A 25 -34.91 30.60 9.12
C PHE A 25 -33.44 30.62 8.67
N PHE A 26 -32.61 29.72 9.23
CA PHE A 26 -31.17 29.65 8.94
C PHE A 26 -30.72 28.21 8.69
N PRO A 27 -30.71 27.73 7.43
CA PRO A 27 -30.48 26.31 7.12
C PRO A 27 -29.08 25.81 7.47
N PHE A 28 -28.07 26.70 7.53
CA PHE A 28 -26.71 26.35 7.96
C PHE A 28 -26.61 25.92 9.43
N MET A 29 -27.61 26.22 10.26
CA MET A 29 -27.67 25.76 11.65
C MET A 29 -27.82 24.24 11.78
N LEU A 30 -28.25 23.55 10.71
CA LEU A 30 -28.29 22.09 10.67
C LEU A 30 -26.89 21.45 10.79
N LEU A 31 -25.83 22.14 10.33
CA LEU A 31 -24.45 21.67 10.49
C LEU A 31 -24.01 21.68 11.96
N VAL A 32 -24.43 22.69 12.72
CA VAL A 32 -24.17 22.80 14.17
C VAL A 32 -24.92 21.72 14.94
N ILE A 33 -26.18 21.43 14.55
CA ILE A 33 -26.96 20.34 15.13
C ILE A 33 -26.31 18.98 14.81
N GLY A 34 -25.88 18.76 13.58
CA GLY A 34 -25.17 17.54 13.18
C GLY A 34 -23.89 17.32 13.99
N TRP A 35 -23.11 18.38 14.21
CA TRP A 35 -21.93 18.33 15.07
C TRP A 35 -22.28 17.99 16.53
N LEU A 36 -23.31 18.61 17.10
CA LEU A 36 -23.74 18.32 18.48
C LEU A 36 -24.23 16.87 18.64
N ILE A 37 -25.00 16.35 17.69
CA ILE A 37 -25.45 14.94 17.67
C ILE A 37 -24.25 14.00 17.60
N TRP A 38 -23.27 14.28 16.74
CA TRP A 38 -22.03 13.50 16.65
C TRP A 38 -21.28 13.44 18.00
N THR A 39 -21.17 14.58 18.71
CA THR A 39 -20.50 14.58 20.02
C THR A 39 -21.23 13.77 21.08
N ILE A 40 -22.57 13.72 21.05
CA ILE A 40 -23.37 12.91 21.97
C ILE A 40 -23.20 11.43 21.64
N TYR A 41 -23.16 11.08 20.35
CA TYR A 41 -22.94 9.72 19.87
C TYR A 41 -21.58 9.17 20.36
N GLU A 42 -20.50 9.94 20.18
CA GLU A 42 -19.17 9.61 20.72
C GLU A 42 -19.20 9.41 22.25
N ASP A 43 -19.86 10.32 22.98
CA ASP A 43 -19.93 10.25 24.44
C ASP A 43 -20.70 9.03 24.97
N LEU A 44 -21.69 8.54 24.21
CA LEU A 44 -22.48 7.34 24.50
C LEU A 44 -21.74 6.07 24.09
N MET A 45 -21.11 6.04 22.91
CA MET A 45 -20.35 4.89 22.41
C MET A 45 -19.07 4.65 23.22
N ALA A 46 -18.46 5.71 23.76
CA ALA A 46 -17.30 5.60 24.65
C ALA A 46 -17.61 4.96 26.02
N GLN A 47 -18.87 4.70 26.38
CA GLN A 47 -19.22 4.10 27.68
C GLN A 47 -19.19 2.56 27.72
N SER A 48 -19.00 1.87 26.59
CA SER A 48 -19.05 0.40 26.54
C SER A 48 -17.70 -0.31 26.63
N VAL A 49 -16.58 0.40 26.78
CA VAL A 49 -15.26 -0.24 26.92
C VAL A 49 -14.89 -0.32 28.40
N ILE A 50 -15.20 -1.47 29.02
CA ILE A 50 -14.49 -1.89 30.23
C ILE A 50 -13.03 -2.08 29.81
N SER A 51 -12.16 -1.12 30.12
CA SER A 51 -10.74 -1.23 29.86
C SER A 51 -10.13 -2.23 30.84
N VAL A 52 -10.14 -3.51 30.47
CA VAL A 52 -9.15 -4.45 31.01
C VAL A 52 -7.79 -3.89 30.60
N PRO A 53 -6.86 -3.60 31.53
CA PRO A 53 -5.52 -3.17 31.14
C PRO A 53 -4.95 -4.22 30.19
N PRO A 54 -4.38 -3.83 29.03
CA PRO A 54 -3.79 -4.80 28.13
C PRO A 54 -2.77 -5.63 28.91
N GLY A 55 -2.74 -6.94 28.67
CA GLY A 55 -1.70 -7.80 29.24
C GLY A 55 -0.31 -7.21 28.93
N PRO A 56 0.70 -7.50 29.77
CA PRO A 56 2.04 -6.94 29.62
C PRO A 56 2.53 -7.13 28.18
N THR A 57 2.85 -6.02 27.52
CA THR A 57 3.36 -6.02 26.14
C THR A 57 4.89 -6.08 26.15
N TRP A 58 5.54 -6.23 24.99
CA TRP A 58 7.00 -6.16 24.88
C TRP A 58 7.60 -4.85 25.43
N ARG A 59 6.78 -3.80 25.55
CA ARG A 59 7.17 -2.52 26.15
C ARG A 59 7.44 -2.60 27.66
N ASP A 60 6.89 -3.61 28.33
CA ASP A 60 6.95 -3.78 29.79
C ASP A 60 8.07 -4.75 30.22
N VAL A 61 8.85 -5.26 29.26
CA VAL A 61 9.84 -6.33 29.45
C VAL A 61 11.15 -5.79 30.00
N LYS A 62 11.74 -6.51 30.95
CA LYS A 62 13.02 -6.19 31.60
C LYS A 62 14.11 -7.20 31.23
N ALA A 63 15.37 -6.81 31.39
CA ALA A 63 16.54 -7.65 31.06
C ALA A 63 16.62 -8.98 31.82
N GLY A 64 15.94 -9.11 32.96
CA GLY A 64 15.90 -10.34 33.75
C GLY A 64 14.81 -11.35 33.36
N ASP A 65 13.94 -11.03 32.38
CA ASP A 65 12.91 -11.96 31.92
C ASP A 65 13.52 -13.06 31.04
N GLU A 66 13.36 -14.34 31.37
CA GLU A 66 13.96 -15.46 30.62
C GLU A 66 13.57 -15.48 29.12
N ASP A 67 12.38 -14.97 28.77
CA ASP A 67 11.81 -14.99 27.41
C ASP A 67 11.66 -13.61 26.77
N TRP A 68 12.48 -12.64 27.18
CA TRP A 68 12.35 -11.25 26.72
C TRP A 68 12.40 -11.10 25.19
N LEU A 69 13.29 -11.84 24.51
CA LEU A 69 13.46 -11.73 23.05
C LEU A 69 12.22 -12.23 22.31
N SER A 70 11.62 -13.31 22.78
CA SER A 70 10.37 -13.87 22.23
C SER A 70 9.23 -12.84 22.31
N LYS A 71 9.14 -12.10 23.42
CA LYS A 71 8.15 -11.02 23.58
C LYS A 71 8.40 -9.87 22.60
N PHE A 72 9.65 -9.43 22.42
CA PHE A 72 9.99 -8.40 21.43
C PHE A 72 9.70 -8.87 19.99
N CYS A 73 10.02 -10.11 19.63
CA CYS A 73 9.66 -10.68 18.32
C CYS A 73 8.14 -10.69 18.10
N ALA A 74 7.33 -11.00 19.13
CA ALA A 74 5.87 -10.92 19.04
C ALA A 74 5.33 -9.49 18.79
N GLY A 75 6.18 -8.46 18.96
CA GLY A 75 5.88 -7.07 18.61
C GLY A 75 6.19 -6.71 17.16
N CYS A 76 6.87 -7.57 16.39
CA CYS A 76 7.08 -7.42 14.96
C CYS A 76 5.82 -7.79 14.17
N GLU A 77 5.64 -7.19 12.99
CA GLU A 77 4.46 -7.44 12.15
C GLU A 77 4.71 -8.47 11.05
N SER A 78 5.97 -8.88 10.85
CA SER A 78 6.35 -9.86 9.84
C SER A 78 7.49 -10.78 10.28
N PRO A 79 7.57 -12.02 9.73
CA PRO A 79 8.69 -12.92 10.00
C PRO A 79 10.06 -12.35 9.57
N ALA A 80 10.07 -11.43 8.59
CA ALA A 80 11.29 -10.76 8.17
C ALA A 80 11.79 -9.79 9.24
N GLU A 81 10.90 -9.00 9.84
CA GLU A 81 11.25 -8.14 10.99
C GLU A 81 11.74 -8.96 12.18
N GLU A 82 11.11 -10.08 12.50
CA GLU A 82 11.54 -10.96 13.59
C GLU A 82 12.96 -11.48 13.38
N GLN A 83 13.26 -11.97 12.16
CA GLN A 83 14.59 -12.47 11.84
C GLN A 83 15.63 -11.36 11.85
N PHE A 84 15.28 -10.18 11.32
CA PHE A 84 16.14 -9.00 11.38
C PHE A 84 16.44 -8.60 12.82
N LEU A 85 15.42 -8.58 13.69
CA LEU A 85 15.57 -8.26 15.10
C LEU A 85 16.51 -9.24 15.82
N ARG A 86 16.38 -10.54 15.57
CA ARG A 86 17.29 -11.56 16.12
C ARG A 86 18.74 -11.36 15.66
N ALA A 87 18.93 -11.00 14.39
CA ALA A 87 20.24 -10.68 13.85
C ALA A 87 20.84 -9.43 14.50
N MET A 88 20.03 -8.38 14.71
CA MET A 88 20.45 -7.15 15.39
C MET A 88 20.85 -7.39 16.85
N VAL A 89 20.04 -8.16 17.59
CA VAL A 89 20.33 -8.52 18.99
C VAL A 89 21.67 -9.26 19.10
N THR A 90 21.89 -10.23 18.21
CA THR A 90 23.14 -11.00 18.17
C THR A 90 24.33 -10.15 17.76
N ALA A 91 24.19 -9.30 16.73
CA ALA A 91 25.30 -8.53 16.19
C ALA A 91 25.77 -7.38 17.09
N PHE A 92 24.87 -6.82 17.90
CA PHE A 92 25.14 -5.65 18.76
C PHE A 92 25.04 -5.96 20.25
N ASN A 93 24.82 -7.22 20.65
CA ASN A 93 24.61 -7.64 22.03
C ASN A 93 23.55 -6.78 22.75
N LEU A 94 22.39 -6.63 22.13
CA LEU A 94 21.33 -5.77 22.65
C LEU A 94 20.61 -6.42 23.85
N THR A 95 20.31 -5.61 24.85
CA THR A 95 19.52 -5.99 26.02
C THR A 95 18.34 -5.05 26.20
N PRO A 96 17.19 -5.51 26.72
CA PRO A 96 16.02 -4.67 26.88
C PRO A 96 16.15 -3.67 28.03
N ASP A 97 15.74 -2.43 27.78
CA ASP A 97 15.66 -1.33 28.73
C ASP A 97 14.42 -0.46 28.42
N ASN A 98 13.43 -0.46 29.31
CA ASN A 98 12.22 0.37 29.23
C ASN A 98 11.53 0.34 27.83
N GLY A 99 11.31 -0.86 27.29
CA GLY A 99 10.69 -1.05 25.98
C GLY A 99 11.58 -0.69 24.79
N LYS A 100 12.89 -0.50 24.99
CA LYS A 100 13.90 -0.33 23.95
C LYS A 100 14.95 -1.43 24.06
N LEU A 101 15.76 -1.58 23.02
CA LEU A 101 16.90 -2.49 23.02
C LEU A 101 18.19 -1.68 22.97
N ILE A 102 19.06 -1.84 23.97
CA ILE A 102 20.25 -1.03 24.14
C ILE A 102 21.52 -1.87 24.17
N SER A 103 22.60 -1.27 23.71
CA SER A 103 23.99 -1.69 23.87
C SER A 103 24.84 -0.42 24.05
N PRO A 104 26.14 -0.51 24.38
CA PRO A 104 27.01 0.66 24.49
C PRO A 104 27.06 1.54 23.22
N THR A 105 26.74 0.98 22.05
CA THR A 105 26.88 1.65 20.74
C THR A 105 25.57 1.87 20.00
N LEU A 106 24.47 1.23 20.44
CA LEU A 106 23.19 1.25 19.73
C LEU A 106 22.03 1.30 20.71
N THR A 107 21.10 2.24 20.48
CA THR A 107 19.73 2.19 20.99
C THR A 107 18.80 1.88 19.83
N LEU A 108 18.02 0.82 19.92
CA LEU A 108 17.06 0.37 18.93
C LEU A 108 15.64 0.42 19.50
N GLU A 109 14.79 1.21 18.87
CA GLU A 109 13.37 1.35 19.20
C GLU A 109 12.54 0.63 18.14
N MET A 110 11.48 -0.07 18.55
CA MET A 110 10.59 -0.80 17.64
C MET A 110 9.26 -0.09 17.46
N GLN A 111 8.65 -0.25 16.28
CA GLN A 111 7.26 0.15 15.99
C GLN A 111 6.98 1.61 16.41
N VAL A 112 7.85 2.52 15.95
CA VAL A 112 7.81 3.95 16.32
C VAL A 112 6.82 4.69 15.43
N SER A 113 5.74 5.21 16.02
CA SER A 113 4.74 6.00 15.29
C SER A 113 5.15 7.48 15.19
N VAL A 114 5.18 8.02 13.97
CA VAL A 114 5.48 9.43 13.68
C VAL A 114 4.45 9.95 12.67
N GLY A 115 3.59 10.88 13.11
CA GLY A 115 2.47 11.36 12.30
C GLY A 115 1.54 10.22 11.89
N ASN A 116 1.30 10.07 10.58
CA ASN A 116 0.44 9.01 10.02
C ASN A 116 1.21 7.73 9.64
N TYR A 117 2.51 7.66 9.93
CA TYR A 117 3.37 6.54 9.56
C TYR A 117 3.91 5.83 10.81
N ARG A 118 4.23 4.55 10.65
CA ARG A 118 4.89 3.73 11.65
C ARG A 118 6.16 3.15 11.05
N PHE A 119 7.25 3.31 11.79
CA PHE A 119 8.57 2.81 11.43
C PHE A 119 8.83 1.50 12.16
N ASP A 120 9.32 0.49 11.45
CA ASP A 120 9.57 -0.84 12.02
C ASP A 120 10.64 -0.76 13.12
N PHE A 121 11.76 -0.08 12.81
CA PHE A 121 12.83 0.17 13.77
C PHE A 121 13.41 1.59 13.63
N VAL A 122 13.86 2.16 14.76
CA VAL A 122 14.64 3.40 14.81
C VAL A 122 15.91 3.18 15.61
N ALA A 123 17.05 3.28 14.93
CA ALA A 123 18.38 3.24 15.52
C ALA A 123 18.85 4.64 15.95
N ASN A 124 19.40 4.73 17.15
CA ASN A 124 19.97 5.95 17.74
C ASN A 124 19.04 7.18 17.66
N GLY A 125 17.73 6.95 17.73
CA GLY A 125 16.68 7.99 17.73
C GLY A 125 16.42 8.66 16.39
N ARG A 126 17.19 8.40 15.32
CA ARG A 126 17.11 9.15 14.06
C ARG A 126 17.18 8.32 12.79
N GLN A 127 17.86 7.18 12.83
CA GLN A 127 18.02 6.30 11.67
C GLN A 127 16.86 5.31 11.64
N VAL A 128 15.87 5.56 10.80
CA VAL A 128 14.77 4.65 10.50
C VAL A 128 15.32 3.47 9.69
N ILE A 129 14.91 2.26 10.05
CA ILE A 129 15.19 1.03 9.32
C ILE A 129 13.84 0.36 9.03
N GLU A 130 13.51 0.22 7.74
CA GLU A 130 12.26 -0.41 7.28
C GLU A 130 12.55 -1.74 6.59
N ILE A 131 11.81 -2.78 6.93
CA ILE A 131 11.93 -4.11 6.33
C ILE A 131 10.83 -4.26 5.27
N ASP A 132 11.22 -4.07 4.00
CA ASP A 132 10.26 -4.02 2.90
C ASP A 132 10.00 -5.41 2.31
N GLY A 133 8.78 -5.91 2.48
CA GLY A 133 8.31 -7.16 1.88
C GLY A 133 8.00 -7.08 0.38
N ALA A 134 7.87 -5.89 -0.20
CA ALA A 134 7.26 -5.68 -1.52
C ALA A 134 8.26 -5.38 -2.65
N ALA A 135 9.52 -5.83 -2.53
CA ALA A 135 10.64 -5.38 -3.37
C ALA A 135 10.54 -5.69 -4.88
N TRP A 136 9.45 -6.28 -5.40
CA TRP A 136 9.40 -6.72 -6.80
C TRP A 136 8.15 -6.41 -7.62
N HIS A 137 7.10 -5.78 -7.07
CA HIS A 137 5.91 -5.42 -7.86
C HIS A 137 5.29 -4.10 -7.38
N SER A 138 6.06 -3.02 -7.38
CA SER A 138 5.53 -1.70 -7.02
C SER A 138 4.90 -1.03 -8.26
N SER A 139 3.59 -0.83 -8.25
CA SER A 139 2.91 0.03 -9.24
C SER A 139 3.44 1.48 -9.15
N PRO A 140 3.28 2.30 -10.20
CA PRO A 140 3.66 3.71 -10.16
C PRO A 140 3.05 4.47 -8.97
N GLU A 141 1.83 4.11 -8.57
CA GLU A 141 1.13 4.70 -7.42
C GLU A 141 1.76 4.30 -6.08
N GLN A 142 2.33 3.10 -5.96
CA GLN A 142 3.08 2.69 -4.76
C GLN A 142 4.38 3.47 -4.62
N LYS A 143 5.11 3.67 -5.73
CA LYS A 143 6.34 4.47 -5.76
C LYS A 143 6.11 5.91 -5.33
N GLU A 144 5.01 6.53 -5.78
CA GLU A 144 4.70 7.91 -5.38
C GLU A 144 4.30 8.01 -3.90
N ARG A 145 3.58 7.02 -3.36
CA ARG A 145 3.29 6.96 -1.92
C ARG A 145 4.56 6.79 -1.09
N ASP A 146 5.48 5.93 -1.51
CA ASP A 146 6.78 5.77 -0.87
C ASP A 146 7.59 7.07 -0.92
N ARG A 147 7.59 7.77 -2.07
CA ARG A 147 8.26 9.07 -2.22
C ARG A 147 7.71 10.12 -1.24
N ILE A 148 6.38 10.18 -1.07
CA ILE A 148 5.74 11.09 -0.12
C ILE A 148 6.12 10.72 1.33
N ARG A 149 6.14 9.43 1.66
CA ARG A 149 6.55 8.92 2.99
C ARG A 149 8.02 9.23 3.30
N ASP A 150 8.91 9.06 2.32
CA ASP A 150 10.33 9.37 2.47
C ASP A 150 10.54 10.87 2.68
N ALA A 151 9.85 11.70 1.89
CA ALA A 151 9.88 13.16 2.03
C ALA A 151 9.37 13.61 3.40
N PHE A 152 8.30 12.99 3.92
CA PHE A 152 7.81 13.24 5.28
C PHE A 152 8.87 12.88 6.34
N SER A 153 9.48 11.70 6.23
CA SER A 153 10.49 11.22 7.19
C SER A 153 11.71 12.14 7.24
N VAL A 154 12.20 12.57 6.07
CA VAL A 154 13.28 13.57 5.96
C VAL A 154 12.86 14.92 6.53
N GLY A 155 11.62 15.35 6.26
CA GLY A 155 11.05 16.58 6.80
C GLY A 155 10.95 16.60 8.33
N GLU A 156 10.71 15.44 8.95
CA GLU A 156 10.74 15.27 10.42
C GLU A 156 12.16 15.08 10.98
N GLY A 157 13.18 15.10 10.14
CA GLY A 157 14.59 15.02 10.53
C GLY A 157 15.15 13.60 10.64
N TYR A 158 14.41 12.59 10.19
CA TYR A 158 14.86 11.20 10.13
C TYR A 158 15.67 10.90 8.86
N ARG A 159 16.40 9.79 8.89
CA ARG A 159 16.98 9.15 7.70
C ARG A 159 16.42 7.76 7.56
N VAL A 160 16.10 7.34 6.35
CA VAL A 160 15.46 6.04 6.08
C VAL A 160 16.45 5.11 5.40
N LEU A 161 16.63 3.91 5.97
CA LEU A 161 17.31 2.78 5.34
C LEU A 161 16.26 1.69 5.12
N ARG A 162 15.97 1.37 3.86
CA ARG A 162 15.02 0.31 3.52
C ARG A 162 15.77 -0.96 3.13
N ILE A 163 15.50 -2.05 3.84
CA ILE A 163 16.14 -3.36 3.63
C ILE A 163 15.08 -4.31 3.05
N PRO A 164 15.27 -4.84 1.83
CA PRO A 164 14.35 -5.82 1.27
C PRO A 164 14.28 -7.09 2.12
N ALA A 165 13.09 -7.63 2.35
CA ALA A 165 12.88 -8.86 3.12
C ALA A 165 13.72 -10.04 2.59
N LYS A 166 13.90 -10.14 1.27
CA LYS A 166 14.78 -11.16 0.65
C LYS A 166 16.22 -11.12 1.17
N VAL A 167 16.74 -9.93 1.50
CA VAL A 167 18.10 -9.75 2.02
C VAL A 167 18.15 -10.24 3.46
N VAL A 168 17.12 -9.95 4.25
CA VAL A 168 17.03 -10.45 5.63
C VAL A 168 16.98 -11.99 5.66
N PHE A 169 16.15 -12.60 4.81
CA PHE A 169 16.01 -14.06 4.75
C PHE A 169 17.25 -14.78 4.22
N ASN A 170 17.84 -14.28 3.14
CA ASN A 170 18.89 -15.01 2.42
C ASN A 170 20.30 -14.63 2.90
N THR A 171 20.51 -13.38 3.31
CA THR A 171 21.83 -12.82 3.63
C THR A 171 21.74 -11.87 4.84
N PRO A 172 21.37 -12.34 6.04
CA PRO A 172 21.17 -11.50 7.23
C PRO A 172 22.42 -10.68 7.59
N ASP A 173 23.63 -11.22 7.40
CA ASP A 173 24.89 -10.49 7.62
C ASP A 173 25.04 -9.25 6.71
N GLN A 174 24.49 -9.32 5.50
CA GLN A 174 24.44 -8.18 4.59
C GLN A 174 23.47 -7.11 5.08
N ALA A 175 22.32 -7.50 5.64
CA ALA A 175 21.39 -6.56 6.28
C ALA A 175 22.06 -5.85 7.46
N ILE A 176 22.76 -6.58 8.33
CA ILE A 176 23.54 -6.01 9.44
C ILE A 176 24.65 -5.08 8.94
N SER A 177 25.33 -5.45 7.85
CA SER A 177 26.37 -4.60 7.26
C SER A 177 25.83 -3.27 6.74
N GLN A 178 24.63 -3.26 6.13
CA GLN A 178 23.95 -2.04 5.72
C GLN A 178 23.60 -1.15 6.92
N VAL A 179 23.11 -1.74 8.00
CA VAL A 179 22.82 -1.01 9.25
C VAL A 179 24.08 -0.41 9.84
N LYS A 180 25.17 -1.19 9.93
CA LYS A 180 26.47 -0.70 10.41
C LYS A 180 26.97 0.48 9.56
N ALA A 181 26.86 0.40 8.24
CA ALA A 181 27.26 1.49 7.35
C ALA A 181 26.41 2.75 7.60
N ALA A 182 25.08 2.62 7.71
CA ALA A 182 24.22 3.75 8.03
C ALA A 182 24.52 4.36 9.42
N MET A 183 24.92 3.53 10.38
CA MET A 183 25.31 3.97 11.72
C MET A 183 26.67 4.68 11.77
N VAL A 184 27.60 4.42 10.84
CA VAL A 184 28.87 5.16 10.77
C VAL A 184 28.62 6.66 10.56
N GLU A 185 27.60 7.00 9.77
CA GLU A 185 27.19 8.38 9.58
C GLU A 185 26.48 8.98 10.81
N MET A 186 25.99 8.14 11.74
CA MET A 186 25.22 8.54 12.93
C MET A 186 25.55 7.69 14.17
N PRO A 187 26.76 7.83 14.74
CA PRO A 187 27.22 6.96 15.83
C PRO A 187 26.59 7.27 17.19
N ARG A 188 25.89 8.41 17.34
CA ARG A 188 25.33 8.87 18.62
C ARG A 188 23.82 9.01 18.55
N TYR A 189 23.17 8.71 19.68
CA TYR A 189 21.76 9.00 19.87
C TYR A 189 21.49 10.48 19.61
N THR A 190 20.62 10.77 18.65
CA THR A 190 20.27 12.14 18.27
C THR A 190 18.77 12.25 18.17
N ARG A 191 18.17 13.19 18.89
CA ARG A 191 16.74 13.46 18.75
C ARG A 191 16.47 14.05 17.36
N PRO A 192 15.47 13.54 16.62
CA PRO A 192 15.13 14.08 15.32
C PRO A 192 14.63 15.51 15.53
N ALA A 193 15.25 16.45 14.82
CA ALA A 193 14.90 17.85 14.84
C ALA A 193 14.39 18.22 13.46
N ARG A 194 13.16 18.75 13.41
CA ARG A 194 12.60 19.32 12.19
C ARG A 194 13.57 20.39 11.68
N PRO A 195 13.98 20.37 10.40
CA PRO A 195 14.80 21.45 9.86
C PRO A 195 14.08 22.77 10.10
N GLN A 196 14.70 23.69 10.85
CA GLN A 196 14.15 25.04 11.01
C GLN A 196 14.18 25.70 9.63
N SER A 197 13.01 25.85 9.01
CA SER A 197 12.90 26.71 7.84
C SER A 197 13.14 28.14 8.30
N ALA A 198 14.27 28.71 7.88
CA ALA A 198 14.49 30.14 7.93
C ALA A 198 13.60 30.80 6.86
N ALA A 199 12.29 30.75 7.05
CA ALA A 199 11.34 31.52 6.25
C ALA A 199 10.95 32.78 7.03
N PRO A 200 10.97 33.96 6.40
CA PRO A 200 10.56 35.20 7.06
C PRO A 200 9.10 35.09 7.50
N ARG A 201 8.78 35.60 8.70
CA ARG A 201 7.39 35.69 9.19
C ARG A 201 6.58 36.52 8.20
N LYS A 202 5.74 35.86 7.41
CA LYS A 202 4.89 36.49 6.40
C LYS A 202 3.75 37.26 7.08
N SER A 203 3.40 38.39 6.48
CA SER A 203 2.28 39.25 6.87
C SER A 203 0.94 38.52 6.74
N LEU A 204 -0.07 38.91 7.53
CA LEU A 204 -1.45 38.37 7.46
C LEU A 204 -2.05 38.46 6.04
N SER A 205 -1.72 39.52 5.29
CA SER A 205 -2.12 39.64 3.88
C SER A 205 -1.45 38.59 2.98
N GLN A 206 -0.20 38.23 3.26
CA GLN A 206 0.53 37.19 2.54
C GLN A 206 0.08 35.78 2.94
N HIS A 207 -0.49 35.61 4.14
CA HIS A 207 -1.17 34.35 4.51
C HIS A 207 -2.50 34.18 3.78
N LEU A 208 -3.29 35.25 3.65
CA LEU A 208 -4.54 35.20 2.89
C LEU A 208 -4.29 34.98 1.39
N SER A 209 -3.28 35.63 0.80
CA SER A 209 -2.90 35.35 -0.59
C SER A 209 -2.37 33.93 -0.75
N ALA A 210 -1.52 33.43 0.17
CA ALA A 210 -1.02 32.06 0.11
C ALA A 210 -2.13 31.00 0.23
N ILE A 211 -3.20 31.28 0.99
CA ILE A 211 -4.38 30.41 1.05
C ILE A 211 -5.15 30.46 -0.27
N ALA A 212 -5.37 31.64 -0.84
CA ALA A 212 -6.03 31.79 -2.15
C ALA A 212 -5.21 31.12 -3.27
N ASP A 213 -3.91 31.35 -3.31
CA ASP A 213 -2.96 30.70 -4.21
C ASP A 213 -2.97 29.17 -4.00
N GLY A 214 -3.10 28.69 -2.77
CA GLY A 214 -3.23 27.28 -2.44
C GLY A 214 -4.53 26.65 -2.95
N VAL A 215 -5.65 27.36 -2.85
CA VAL A 215 -6.94 26.92 -3.40
C VAL A 215 -6.91 26.89 -4.92
N SER A 216 -6.36 27.93 -5.57
CA SER A 216 -6.20 27.97 -7.03
C SER A 216 -5.20 26.93 -7.54
N ALA A 217 -4.12 26.67 -6.80
CA ALA A 217 -3.17 25.60 -7.13
C ALA A 217 -3.80 24.21 -6.98
N LEU A 218 -4.65 24.01 -5.97
CA LEU A 218 -5.42 22.78 -5.81
C LEU A 218 -6.42 22.60 -6.95
N ASP A 219 -7.15 23.65 -7.31
CA ASP A 219 -8.11 23.63 -8.42
C ASP A 219 -7.41 23.27 -9.75
N ARG A 220 -6.27 23.93 -10.03
CA ARG A 220 -5.42 23.60 -11.19
C ARG A 220 -4.90 22.15 -11.12
N PHE A 221 -4.49 21.68 -9.95
CA PHE A 221 -4.01 20.29 -9.80
C PHE A 221 -5.13 19.27 -10.05
N VAL A 222 -6.33 19.52 -9.51
CA VAL A 222 -7.52 18.68 -9.73
C VAL A 222 -7.91 18.69 -11.20
N ASP A 223 -7.89 19.85 -11.85
CA ASP A 223 -8.20 19.99 -13.27
C ASP A 223 -7.19 19.24 -14.15
N ILE A 224 -5.88 19.41 -13.89
CA ILE A 224 -4.80 18.64 -14.56
C ILE A 224 -4.99 17.13 -14.35
N ALA A 225 -5.24 16.71 -13.11
CA ALA A 225 -5.41 15.30 -12.78
C ALA A 225 -6.63 14.70 -13.47
N SER A 226 -7.76 15.43 -13.48
CA SER A 226 -9.00 14.99 -14.11
C SER A 226 -8.87 14.93 -15.63
N THR A 227 -8.24 15.93 -16.25
CA THR A 227 -7.98 16.02 -17.68
C THR A 227 -7.05 14.89 -18.14
N LYS A 228 -5.95 14.66 -17.40
CA LYS A 228 -5.04 13.53 -17.62
C LYS A 228 -5.76 12.19 -17.49
N GLN A 229 -6.55 12.02 -16.43
CA GLN A 229 -7.30 10.78 -16.20
C GLN A 229 -8.29 10.51 -17.34
N LYS A 230 -9.01 11.53 -17.78
CA LYS A 230 -9.93 11.44 -18.91
C LYS A 230 -9.21 11.07 -20.21
N ALA A 231 -8.08 11.70 -20.51
CA ALA A 231 -7.29 11.41 -21.70
C ALA A 231 -6.72 9.99 -21.72
N LEU A 232 -6.35 9.46 -20.54
CA LEU A 232 -5.75 8.12 -20.40
C LEU A 232 -6.77 7.00 -20.15
N ALA A 233 -8.04 7.31 -19.86
CA ALA A 233 -9.01 6.33 -19.38
C ALA A 233 -9.18 5.14 -20.33
N ASP A 234 -9.41 5.41 -21.61
CA ASP A 234 -9.63 4.37 -22.61
C ASP A 234 -8.37 3.54 -22.86
N PHE A 235 -7.21 4.20 -22.96
CA PHE A 235 -5.90 3.55 -23.11
C PHE A 235 -5.58 2.63 -21.93
N LYS A 236 -5.67 3.15 -20.69
CA LYS A 236 -5.43 2.35 -19.48
C LYS A 236 -6.43 1.21 -19.35
N SER A 237 -7.71 1.46 -19.67
CA SER A 237 -8.71 0.41 -19.69
C SER A 237 -8.34 -0.69 -20.69
N ALA A 238 -7.94 -0.34 -21.91
CA ALA A 238 -7.54 -1.31 -22.91
C ALA A 238 -6.31 -2.15 -22.48
N ILE A 239 -5.27 -1.50 -21.93
CA ILE A 239 -4.07 -2.17 -21.41
C ILE A 239 -4.44 -3.14 -20.26
N SER A 240 -5.26 -2.69 -19.31
CA SER A 240 -5.66 -3.50 -18.17
C SER A 240 -6.52 -4.71 -18.57
N THR A 241 -7.46 -4.52 -19.51
CA THR A 241 -8.28 -5.59 -20.08
C THR A 241 -7.40 -6.60 -20.80
N GLU A 242 -6.47 -6.15 -21.67
CA GLU A 242 -5.55 -7.06 -22.35
C GLU A 242 -4.75 -7.91 -21.36
N GLN A 243 -4.15 -7.26 -20.35
CA GLN A 243 -3.36 -7.95 -19.34
C GLN A 243 -4.18 -9.04 -18.62
N MET A 244 -5.37 -8.67 -18.12
CA MET A 244 -6.24 -9.59 -17.41
C MET A 244 -6.62 -10.80 -18.28
N LEU A 245 -7.01 -10.57 -19.54
CA LEU A 245 -7.42 -11.62 -20.46
C LEU A 245 -6.24 -12.55 -20.82
N LEU A 246 -5.04 -12.00 -21.05
CA LEU A 246 -3.86 -12.80 -21.30
C LEU A 246 -3.45 -13.65 -20.09
N GLU A 247 -3.48 -13.07 -18.88
CA GLU A 247 -3.21 -13.80 -17.64
C GLU A 247 -4.22 -14.93 -17.42
N ALA A 248 -5.50 -14.70 -17.72
CA ALA A 248 -6.54 -15.72 -17.67
C ALA A 248 -6.24 -16.90 -18.61
N LEU A 249 -5.80 -16.64 -19.84
CA LEU A 249 -5.43 -17.68 -20.81
C LEU A 249 -4.19 -18.47 -20.39
N VAL A 250 -3.19 -17.78 -19.85
CA VAL A 250 -1.99 -18.43 -19.29
C VAL A 250 -2.40 -19.36 -18.16
N SER A 251 -3.22 -18.89 -17.22
CA SER A 251 -3.73 -19.68 -16.10
C SER A 251 -4.58 -20.86 -16.58
N GLU A 252 -5.43 -20.68 -17.59
CA GLU A 252 -6.21 -21.75 -18.22
C GLU A 252 -5.29 -22.82 -18.83
N THR A 253 -4.25 -22.39 -19.56
CA THR A 253 -3.26 -23.30 -20.18
C THR A 253 -2.50 -24.09 -19.12
N GLU A 254 -2.08 -23.44 -18.03
CA GLU A 254 -1.42 -24.11 -16.92
C GLU A 254 -2.33 -25.11 -16.21
N ARG A 255 -3.61 -24.77 -16.02
CA ARG A 255 -4.60 -25.69 -15.45
C ARG A 255 -4.78 -26.92 -16.32
N ASP A 256 -4.84 -26.76 -17.65
CA ASP A 256 -4.94 -27.90 -18.58
C ASP A 256 -3.70 -28.81 -18.49
N ILE A 257 -2.50 -28.23 -18.45
CA ILE A 257 -1.24 -28.99 -18.30
C ILE A 257 -1.23 -29.74 -16.96
N ARG A 258 -1.57 -29.05 -15.86
CA ARG A 258 -1.63 -29.67 -14.52
C ARG A 258 -2.65 -30.80 -14.48
N ARG A 259 -3.85 -30.60 -15.03
CA ARG A 259 -4.90 -31.63 -15.10
C ARG A 259 -4.42 -32.86 -15.86
N ASP A 260 -3.75 -32.66 -17.00
CA ASP A 260 -3.25 -33.77 -17.81
C ASP A 260 -2.07 -34.52 -17.17
N ALA A 261 -1.31 -33.85 -16.28
CA ALA A 261 -0.24 -34.47 -15.50
C ALA A 261 -0.75 -35.24 -14.25
N MET A 262 -2.02 -35.13 -13.88
CA MET A 262 -2.57 -35.82 -12.70
C MET A 262 -2.70 -37.34 -12.92
N PRO A 263 -2.49 -38.17 -11.87
CA PRO A 263 -2.84 -39.58 -11.92
C PRO A 263 -4.33 -39.81 -12.27
N PRO A 264 -4.69 -40.91 -12.94
CA PRO A 264 -6.05 -41.11 -13.47
C PRO A 264 -7.17 -40.95 -12.44
N LEU A 265 -6.98 -41.46 -11.21
CA LEU A 265 -7.96 -41.34 -10.13
C LEU A 265 -8.10 -39.89 -9.63
N ALA A 266 -6.99 -39.17 -9.49
CA ALA A 266 -6.98 -37.77 -9.07
C ALA A 266 -7.64 -36.87 -10.12
N ARG A 267 -7.37 -37.12 -11.41
CA ARG A 267 -8.03 -36.44 -12.53
C ARG A 267 -9.54 -36.65 -12.49
N LYS A 268 -10.00 -37.89 -12.33
CA LYS A 268 -11.44 -38.20 -12.23
C LYS A 268 -12.11 -37.49 -11.03
N ASN A 269 -11.43 -37.44 -9.89
CA ASN A 269 -11.93 -36.74 -8.71
C ASN A 269 -12.02 -35.21 -8.95
N TYR A 270 -11.00 -34.63 -9.60
CA TYR A 270 -10.98 -33.23 -9.97
C TYR A 270 -12.12 -32.89 -10.95
N GLU A 271 -12.31 -33.69 -12.02
CA GLU A 271 -13.38 -33.52 -13.00
C GLU A 271 -14.77 -33.59 -12.34
N ASN A 272 -14.99 -34.56 -11.45
CA ASN A 272 -16.24 -34.69 -10.70
C ASN A 272 -16.49 -33.48 -9.77
N LEU A 273 -15.45 -32.94 -9.13
CA LEU A 273 -15.57 -31.76 -8.27
C LEU A 273 -15.94 -30.52 -9.10
N MET A 274 -15.25 -30.30 -10.22
CA MET A 274 -15.53 -29.18 -11.11
C MET A 274 -16.94 -29.25 -11.68
N ALA A 275 -17.41 -30.43 -12.11
CA ALA A 275 -18.78 -30.62 -12.60
C ALA A 275 -19.84 -30.30 -11.54
N LYS A 276 -19.58 -30.61 -10.26
CA LYS A 276 -20.47 -30.24 -9.13
C LYS A 276 -20.49 -28.73 -8.90
N LEU A 277 -19.33 -28.08 -8.97
CA LEU A 277 -19.24 -26.62 -8.81
C LEU A 277 -19.97 -25.89 -9.95
N GLU A 278 -19.85 -26.38 -11.18
CA GLU A 278 -20.58 -25.85 -12.34
C GLU A 278 -22.09 -26.04 -12.19
N ALA A 279 -22.54 -27.21 -11.71
CA ALA A 279 -23.96 -27.50 -11.49
C ALA A 279 -24.58 -26.70 -10.34
N GLN A 280 -23.79 -26.23 -9.36
CA GLN A 280 -24.25 -25.34 -8.28
C GLN A 280 -24.33 -23.88 -8.70
N ASN A 281 -23.71 -23.51 -9.81
CA ASN A 281 -23.63 -22.13 -10.27
C ASN A 281 -24.74 -21.85 -11.29
N ASP A 282 -25.96 -21.64 -10.80
CA ASP A 282 -27.20 -21.38 -11.58
C ASP A 282 -27.27 -19.92 -12.12
N GLY A 283 -26.11 -19.36 -12.49
CA GLY A 283 -25.98 -17.99 -13.01
C GLY A 283 -26.44 -17.84 -14.47
N PRO A 284 -26.92 -16.66 -14.89
CA PRO A 284 -27.50 -16.49 -16.21
C PRO A 284 -26.41 -16.53 -17.29
N VAL A 285 -26.65 -17.36 -18.31
CA VAL A 285 -25.94 -17.43 -19.60
C VAL A 285 -24.46 -17.82 -19.51
N LYS A 286 -24.12 -19.00 -20.04
CA LYS A 286 -22.74 -19.32 -20.45
C LYS A 286 -22.34 -18.35 -21.55
N ALA A 287 -21.81 -17.19 -21.19
CA ALA A 287 -21.26 -16.23 -22.14
C ALA A 287 -20.29 -16.98 -23.06
N SER A 288 -20.40 -16.74 -24.37
CA SER A 288 -19.51 -17.40 -25.34
C SER A 288 -18.07 -16.99 -25.07
N ARG A 289 -17.08 -17.80 -25.49
CA ARG A 289 -15.66 -17.44 -25.30
C ARG A 289 -15.35 -16.12 -25.99
N GLU A 290 -16.01 -15.84 -27.11
CA GLU A 290 -15.92 -14.60 -27.87
C GLU A 290 -16.49 -13.40 -27.12
N GLU A 291 -17.54 -13.59 -26.30
CA GLU A 291 -18.09 -12.54 -25.42
C GLU A 291 -17.18 -12.24 -24.23
N ILE A 292 -16.50 -13.26 -23.70
CA ILE A 292 -15.58 -13.12 -22.56
C ILE A 292 -14.27 -12.47 -23.00
N TYR A 293 -13.70 -12.92 -24.12
CA TYR A 293 -12.41 -12.44 -24.64
C TYR A 293 -12.58 -11.31 -25.66
N ARG A 294 -13.15 -10.18 -25.19
CA ARG A 294 -13.34 -8.99 -26.02
C ARG A 294 -12.16 -8.03 -25.90
N TRP A 295 -11.26 -8.08 -26.89
CA TRP A 295 -10.10 -7.21 -26.96
C TRP A 295 -10.50 -5.75 -27.23
N LYS A 296 -9.94 -4.83 -26.45
CA LYS A 296 -10.04 -3.39 -26.70
C LYS A 296 -8.81 -2.95 -27.50
N ALA A 297 -9.02 -2.16 -28.55
CA ALA A 297 -7.93 -1.59 -29.31
C ALA A 297 -7.10 -0.65 -28.41
N ILE A 298 -5.79 -0.88 -28.36
CA ILE A 298 -4.86 -0.02 -27.63
C ILE A 298 -4.49 1.14 -28.57
N THR A 299 -5.10 2.29 -28.36
CA THR A 299 -4.82 3.51 -29.12
C THR A 299 -3.99 4.48 -28.30
N LYS A 300 -3.12 5.24 -28.98
CA LYS A 300 -2.37 6.31 -28.33
C LYS A 300 -3.37 7.35 -27.79
N PRO A 301 -3.22 7.82 -26.53
CA PRO A 301 -4.07 8.85 -25.96
C PRO A 301 -4.12 10.11 -26.83
N SER A 302 -5.29 10.76 -26.90
CA SER A 302 -5.47 12.00 -27.66
C SER A 302 -4.55 13.11 -27.14
N PRO A 303 -3.93 13.90 -28.03
CA PRO A 303 -3.08 15.02 -27.62
C PRO A 303 -3.84 16.05 -26.79
N ASN A 304 -3.17 16.63 -25.79
CA ASN A 304 -3.66 17.74 -25.01
C ASN A 304 -3.03 19.07 -25.48
N GLU A 305 -3.80 20.16 -25.40
CA GLU A 305 -3.33 21.51 -25.75
C GLU A 305 -2.29 22.03 -24.75
N ASP A 306 -2.40 21.64 -23.47
CA ASP A 306 -1.41 21.99 -22.45
C ASP A 306 -0.17 21.10 -22.58
N LEU A 307 0.98 21.73 -22.87
CA LEU A 307 2.27 21.05 -23.06
C LEU A 307 2.75 20.31 -21.82
N GLU A 308 2.44 20.80 -20.61
CA GLU A 308 2.81 20.16 -19.35
C GLU A 308 2.00 18.87 -19.15
N ILE A 309 0.70 18.94 -19.40
CA ILE A 309 -0.21 17.78 -19.34
C ILE A 309 0.17 16.77 -20.42
N GLN A 310 0.45 17.23 -21.64
CA GLN A 310 0.86 16.39 -22.76
C GLN A 310 2.16 15.64 -22.45
N GLY A 311 3.16 16.31 -21.85
CA GLY A 311 4.40 15.66 -21.43
C GLY A 311 4.21 14.62 -20.32
N GLN A 312 3.19 14.76 -19.46
CA GLN A 312 2.83 13.74 -18.49
C GLN A 312 2.09 12.55 -19.14
N ILE A 313 1.15 12.81 -20.04
CA ILE A 313 0.43 11.78 -20.79
C ILE A 313 1.41 10.93 -21.59
N GLU A 314 2.37 11.55 -22.28
CA GLU A 314 3.37 10.82 -23.06
C GLU A 314 4.25 9.92 -22.17
N ARG A 315 4.68 10.41 -21.00
CA ARG A 315 5.45 9.58 -20.06
C ARG A 315 4.68 8.34 -19.62
N VAL A 316 3.40 8.52 -19.22
CA VAL A 316 2.57 7.38 -18.82
C VAL A 316 2.34 6.42 -19.98
N TYR A 317 2.10 6.94 -21.18
CA TYR A 317 1.96 6.11 -22.38
C TYR A 317 3.22 5.26 -22.64
N GLN A 318 4.41 5.88 -22.60
CA GLN A 318 5.67 5.17 -22.80
C GLN A 318 5.92 4.10 -21.74
N ASP A 319 5.66 4.41 -20.46
CA ASP A 319 5.84 3.47 -19.36
C ASP A 319 4.91 2.24 -19.47
N GLU A 320 3.64 2.46 -19.80
CA GLU A 320 2.64 1.38 -19.98
C GLU A 320 2.96 0.52 -21.20
N MET A 321 3.37 1.15 -22.32
CA MET A 321 3.78 0.42 -23.53
C MET A 321 5.07 -0.39 -23.30
N ALA A 322 6.03 0.15 -22.55
CA ALA A 322 7.24 -0.57 -22.19
C ALA A 322 6.93 -1.83 -21.35
N GLN A 323 6.04 -1.69 -20.35
CA GLN A 323 5.59 -2.82 -19.53
C GLN A 323 4.84 -3.87 -20.36
N ARG A 324 3.95 -3.42 -21.26
CA ARG A 324 3.25 -4.30 -22.18
C ARG A 324 4.23 -5.10 -23.06
N ASN A 325 5.20 -4.43 -23.67
CA ASN A 325 6.22 -5.07 -24.51
C ASN A 325 7.04 -6.09 -23.72
N GLN A 326 7.39 -5.77 -22.47
CA GLN A 326 8.09 -6.70 -21.58
C GLN A 326 7.24 -7.95 -21.30
N ARG A 327 5.93 -7.82 -21.07
CA ARG A 327 5.03 -8.98 -20.89
C ARG A 327 5.01 -9.87 -22.13
N MET A 328 4.88 -9.28 -23.32
CA MET A 328 4.88 -10.04 -24.59
C MET A 328 6.20 -10.78 -24.80
N MET A 329 7.33 -10.14 -24.48
CA MET A 329 8.65 -10.75 -24.54
C MET A 329 8.77 -11.96 -23.60
N LEU A 330 8.26 -11.84 -22.36
CA LEU A 330 8.27 -12.94 -21.39
C LEU A 330 7.40 -14.10 -21.85
N LEU A 331 6.22 -13.83 -22.44
CA LEU A 331 5.36 -14.87 -23.01
C LEU A 331 6.04 -15.58 -24.19
N LYS A 332 6.71 -14.82 -25.06
CA LYS A 332 7.51 -15.37 -26.17
C LYS A 332 8.63 -16.28 -25.66
N GLN A 333 9.41 -15.81 -24.68
CA GLN A 333 10.48 -16.60 -24.08
C GLN A 333 9.94 -17.87 -23.40
N ARG A 334 8.81 -17.76 -22.71
CA ARG A 334 8.14 -18.92 -22.09
C ARG A 334 7.69 -19.95 -23.13
N CYS A 335 7.12 -19.49 -24.25
CA CYS A 335 6.74 -20.37 -25.35
C CYS A 335 7.96 -21.07 -25.96
N ALA A 336 9.10 -20.36 -26.08
CA ALA A 336 10.34 -20.98 -26.54
C ALA A 336 10.87 -22.05 -25.57
N ASN A 337 10.77 -21.80 -24.26
CA ASN A 337 11.29 -22.71 -23.23
C ASN A 337 10.40 -23.93 -22.94
N ASN A 338 9.09 -23.86 -23.23
CA ASN A 338 8.15 -24.93 -22.96
C ASN A 338 7.25 -25.22 -24.19
N PRO A 339 7.63 -26.20 -25.03
CA PRO A 339 6.89 -26.54 -26.24
C PRO A 339 5.44 -27.01 -26.01
N ASP A 340 5.18 -27.74 -24.92
CA ASP A 340 3.81 -28.20 -24.62
C ASP A 340 2.89 -27.03 -24.24
N PHE A 341 3.41 -26.11 -23.41
CA PHE A 341 2.74 -24.85 -23.12
C PHE A 341 2.50 -24.04 -24.40
N ALA A 342 3.53 -23.86 -25.24
CA ALA A 342 3.42 -23.09 -26.47
C ALA A 342 2.33 -23.63 -27.41
N ARG A 343 2.28 -24.94 -27.61
CA ARG A 343 1.27 -25.59 -28.46
C ARG A 343 -0.15 -25.33 -27.96
N ARG A 344 -0.40 -25.55 -26.66
CA ARG A 344 -1.74 -25.38 -26.05
C ARG A 344 -2.15 -23.92 -26.00
N PHE A 345 -1.22 -23.04 -25.63
CA PHE A 345 -1.45 -21.60 -25.57
C PHE A 345 -1.78 -21.04 -26.96
N ARG A 346 -1.05 -21.45 -28.00
CA ARG A 346 -1.30 -21.03 -29.40
C ARG A 346 -2.71 -21.37 -29.88
N LEU A 347 -3.22 -22.56 -29.56
CA LEU A 347 -4.59 -22.94 -29.92
C LEU A 347 -5.61 -22.00 -29.27
N LYS A 348 -5.48 -21.76 -27.96
CA LYS A 348 -6.40 -20.87 -27.23
C LYS A 348 -6.32 -19.42 -27.71
N VAL A 349 -5.12 -18.93 -28.03
CA VAL A 349 -4.91 -17.57 -28.57
C VAL A 349 -5.52 -17.41 -29.97
N ALA A 350 -5.47 -18.47 -30.80
CA ALA A 350 -6.09 -18.48 -32.12
C ALA A 350 -7.63 -18.49 -32.04
N GLU A 351 -8.22 -19.27 -31.12
CA GLU A 351 -9.67 -19.36 -30.93
C GLU A 351 -10.32 -18.01 -30.58
N ILE A 352 -9.61 -17.17 -29.82
CA ILE A 352 -10.13 -15.88 -29.33
C ILE A 352 -9.67 -14.69 -30.19
N ASN A 353 -9.03 -14.94 -31.34
CA ASN A 353 -8.55 -13.92 -32.28
C ASN A 353 -7.74 -12.79 -31.61
N PHE A 354 -6.77 -13.13 -30.76
CA PHE A 354 -5.90 -12.11 -30.16
C PHE A 354 -5.12 -11.36 -31.25
N PRO A 355 -5.19 -10.01 -31.30
CA PRO A 355 -4.70 -9.22 -32.43
C PRO A 355 -3.17 -9.24 -32.62
N GLU A 356 -2.38 -9.48 -31.57
CA GLU A 356 -0.90 -9.46 -31.61
C GLU A 356 -0.30 -10.86 -31.34
N ALA A 357 -0.96 -11.90 -31.82
CA ALA A 357 -0.49 -13.28 -31.67
C ALA A 357 0.89 -13.50 -32.34
N ASP A 358 1.14 -12.80 -33.44
CA ASP A 358 2.42 -12.76 -34.17
C ASP A 358 3.58 -12.28 -33.28
N VAL A 359 3.36 -11.26 -32.44
CA VAL A 359 4.38 -10.73 -31.52
C VAL A 359 4.85 -11.81 -30.52
N ILE A 360 3.92 -12.65 -30.06
CA ILE A 360 4.20 -13.72 -29.09
C ILE A 360 4.87 -14.93 -29.76
N PHE A 361 4.39 -15.33 -30.94
CA PHE A 361 4.82 -16.59 -31.58
C PHE A 361 5.87 -16.42 -32.68
N GLY A 362 6.14 -15.20 -33.14
CA GLY A 362 7.16 -14.89 -34.15
C GLY A 362 6.88 -15.47 -35.53
N VAL A 363 5.61 -15.50 -35.95
CA VAL A 363 5.20 -15.93 -37.30
C VAL A 363 5.25 -14.77 -38.26
#